data_AF-A0A0J0YP84-F1
#
_entry.id   AF-A0A0J0YP84-F1
#
_cell.length_a   1.000
_cell.length_b   1.000
_cell.length_c   1.000
_cell.angle_alpha   90.00
_cell.angle_beta   90.00
_cell.angle_gamma   90.00
#
_symmetry.space_group_name_H-M   'P 1'
#
loop_
_entity.id
_entity.type
_entity.pdbx_description
1 polymer ?
#
loop_
_entity_poly.entity_id
_entity_poly.type
_entity_poly.pdbx_seq_one_letter_code
_entity_poly.pdbx_strand_id
1 'polypeptide(L)'
;KAKATLGAEFSKPNPFTRFVRSRVEAVEGRLVVKPVGMDKSNIVTSLAFANALMVLPGGTRGFAAGDEVDVWLLDDDEGSSE
;
A
#
# COMPACT_ATOMS: atom_id res chain seq x y z
N LYS A 1 3.40 -7.66 -9.37
CA LYS A 1 2.09 -7.03 -9.05
C LYS A 1 1.11 -8.11 -8.61
N ALA A 2 0.40 -7.92 -7.50
CA ALA A 2 -0.58 -8.85 -6.95
C ALA A 2 -1.88 -8.13 -6.54
N LYS A 3 -2.92 -8.88 -6.20
CA LYS A 3 -4.18 -8.39 -5.63
C LYS A 3 -4.20 -8.63 -4.13
N ALA A 4 -4.69 -7.66 -3.36
CA ALA A 4 -4.86 -7.78 -1.92
C ALA A 4 -6.15 -7.10 -1.45
N THR A 5 -6.70 -7.60 -0.34
CA THR A 5 -7.86 -6.99 0.33
C THR A 5 -7.40 -5.81 1.15
N LEU A 6 -8.02 -4.66 0.95
CA LEU A 6 -7.70 -3.43 1.66
C LEU A 6 -8.16 -3.51 3.13
N GLY A 7 -7.23 -3.41 4.07
CA GLY A 7 -7.51 -3.46 5.51
C GLY A 7 -7.77 -2.12 6.19
N ALA A 8 -7.83 -1.01 5.44
CA ALA A 8 -8.02 0.35 5.96
C ALA A 8 -8.80 1.23 4.96
N GLU A 9 -9.64 2.16 5.43
CA GLU A 9 -10.40 3.03 4.53
C GLU A 9 -9.60 4.24 3.98
N PHE A 10 -9.93 4.64 2.75
CA PHE A 10 -9.45 5.84 2.07
C PHE A 10 -10.65 6.58 1.47
N SER A 11 -11.50 7.13 2.34
CA SER A 11 -12.80 7.73 1.98
C SER A 11 -12.71 9.02 1.16
N LYS A 12 -11.58 9.73 1.19
CA LYS A 12 -11.38 10.96 0.41
C LYS A 12 -10.85 10.64 -0.99
N PRO A 13 -11.57 11.02 -2.06
CA PRO A 13 -11.05 10.95 -3.42
C PRO A 13 -9.72 11.70 -3.55
N ASN A 14 -8.82 11.17 -4.37
CA ASN A 14 -7.59 11.86 -4.77
C ASN A 14 -7.56 11.94 -6.30
N PRO A 15 -7.26 13.10 -6.91
CA PRO A 15 -7.16 13.21 -8.37
C PRO A 15 -5.95 12.47 -8.95
N PHE A 16 -4.96 12.11 -8.13
CA PHE A 16 -3.74 11.43 -8.54
C PHE A 16 -3.70 9.99 -8.04
N THR A 17 -3.05 9.12 -8.81
CA THR A 17 -2.71 7.78 -8.36
C THR A 17 -1.72 7.87 -7.21
N ARG A 18 -2.05 7.23 -6.08
CA ARG A 18 -1.19 7.17 -4.91
C ARG A 18 -0.49 5.82 -4.84
N PHE A 19 0.79 5.86 -4.51
CA PHE A 19 1.59 4.71 -4.14
C PHE A 19 1.85 4.77 -2.64
N VAL A 20 1.06 4.02 -1.88
CA VAL A 20 1.06 4.07 -0.42
C VAL A 20 1.98 2.98 0.10
N ARG A 21 3.01 3.38 0.84
CA ARG A 21 3.88 2.43 1.58
C ARG A 21 3.03 1.59 2.50
N SER A 22 3.08 0.29 2.30
CA SER A 22 2.14 -0.65 2.90
C SER A 22 2.84 -1.93 3.32
N ARG A 23 2.16 -2.64 4.21
CA ARG A 23 2.50 -3.99 4.61
C ARG A 23 1.41 -4.93 4.09
N VAL A 24 1.83 -5.96 3.38
CA VAL A 24 0.99 -7.07 2.91
C VAL A 24 1.26 -8.26 3.81
N GLU A 25 0.19 -8.87 4.30
CA GLU A 25 0.22 -10.06 5.15
C GLU A 25 -0.73 -11.12 4.59
N ALA A 26 -0.35 -12.40 4.74
CA ALA A 26 -1.23 -13.51 4.40
C ALA A 26 -2.09 -13.86 5.62
N VAL A 27 -3.40 -13.65 5.52
CA VAL A 27 -4.39 -13.94 6.56
C VAL A 27 -5.38 -14.94 5.99
N GLU A 28 -5.48 -16.14 6.59
CA GLU A 28 -6.40 -17.20 6.16
C GLU A 28 -6.31 -17.53 4.65
N GLY A 29 -5.08 -17.54 4.12
CA GLY A 29 -4.82 -17.83 2.69
C GLY A 29 -5.13 -16.66 1.74
N ARG A 30 -5.45 -15.47 2.24
CA ARG A 30 -5.70 -14.26 1.44
C ARG A 30 -4.69 -13.18 1.76
N LEU A 31 -4.29 -12.40 0.77
CA LEU A 31 -3.45 -11.23 0.98
C LEU A 31 -4.30 -10.07 1.50
N VAL A 32 -3.87 -9.48 2.61
CA VAL A 32 -4.45 -8.27 3.19
C VAL A 32 -3.39 -7.18 3.20
N VAL A 33 -3.73 -5.98 2.78
CA VAL A 33 -2.81 -4.83 2.73
C VAL A 33 -3.26 -3.70 3.64
N LYS A 34 -2.32 -3.12 4.39
CA LYS A 34 -2.54 -1.95 5.24
C LYS A 34 -1.41 -0.93 5.07
N PRO A 35 -1.70 0.38 5.12
CA PRO A 35 -0.65 1.41 5.10
C PRO A 35 0.27 1.27 6.32
N VAL A 36 1.55 1.58 6.15
CA VAL A 36 2.49 1.64 7.27
C VAL A 36 2.73 3.09 7.71
N GLY A 37 2.44 3.36 8.98
CA GLY A 37 2.57 4.69 9.56
C GLY A 37 1.71 5.75 8.86
N MET A 38 2.13 7.01 8.95
CA MET A 38 1.48 8.12 8.24
C MET A 38 2.00 8.21 6.81
N ASP A 39 1.09 8.27 5.84
CA ASP A 39 1.43 8.46 4.42
C ASP A 39 1.77 9.92 4.10
N LYS A 40 2.96 10.36 4.50
CA LYS A 40 3.58 11.63 4.09
C LYS A 40 4.97 11.39 3.54
N SER A 41 5.36 12.12 2.49
CA SER A 41 6.66 11.98 1.83
C SER A 41 7.85 12.33 2.72
N ASN A 42 7.67 13.17 3.73
CA ASN A 42 8.71 13.56 4.68
C ASN A 42 8.96 12.56 5.81
N ILE A 43 8.17 11.48 5.91
CA ILE A 43 8.30 10.46 6.95
C ILE A 43 8.96 9.22 6.33
N VAL A 44 10.27 9.10 6.54
CA VAL A 44 11.11 8.04 5.95
C VAL A 44 11.06 6.75 6.79
N THR A 45 10.75 6.85 8.09
CA THR A 45 10.66 5.70 9.00
C THR A 45 9.64 4.65 8.56
N SER A 46 8.64 5.01 7.76
CA SER A 46 7.66 4.07 7.20
C SER A 46 8.27 3.08 6.20
N LEU A 47 9.40 3.41 5.57
CA LEU A 47 10.06 2.50 4.62
C LEU A 47 10.55 1.23 5.29
N ALA A 48 11.12 1.33 6.50
CA ALA A 48 11.64 0.19 7.26
C ALA A 48 10.58 -0.86 7.63
N PHE A 49 9.28 -0.53 7.50
CA PHE A 49 8.18 -1.43 7.82
C PHE A 49 7.33 -1.80 6.60
N ALA A 50 7.58 -1.17 5.44
CA ALA A 50 6.87 -1.45 4.20
C ALA A 50 7.50 -2.66 3.50
N ASN A 51 6.66 -3.60 3.07
CA ASN A 51 7.07 -4.68 2.15
C ASN A 51 6.34 -4.59 0.81
N ALA A 52 5.54 -3.54 0.60
CA ALA A 52 4.78 -3.32 -0.60
C ALA A 52 4.43 -1.84 -0.82
N LEU A 53 4.11 -1.51 -2.06
CA LEU A 53 3.40 -0.29 -2.45
C LEU A 53 1.98 -0.65 -2.86
N MET A 54 1.00 -0.15 -2.12
CA MET A 54 -0.41 -0.22 -2.49
C MET A 54 -0.71 0.87 -3.52
N VAL A 55 -1.42 0.51 -4.59
CA VAL A 55 -1.77 1.42 -5.68
C VAL A 55 -3.24 1.81 -5.53
N LEU A 56 -3.48 3.10 -5.31
CA LEU A 56 -4.83 3.69 -5.26
C LEU A 56 -5.01 4.63 -6.46
N PRO A 57 -5.70 4.20 -7.53
CA PRO A 57 -5.94 5.03 -8.71
C PRO A 57 -6.65 6.35 -8.38
N GLY A 58 -6.19 7.43 -9.04
CA GLY A 58 -6.82 8.73 -8.95
C GLY A 58 -8.19 8.79 -9.63
N GLY A 59 -8.99 9.80 -9.29
CA GLY A 59 -10.31 10.03 -9.90
C GLY A 59 -11.41 9.06 -9.46
N THR A 60 -11.17 8.27 -8.41
CA THR A 60 -12.10 7.27 -7.87
C THR A 60 -12.94 7.81 -6.70
N ARG A 61 -13.99 7.08 -6.31
CA ARG A 61 -14.91 7.44 -5.21
C ARG A 61 -14.33 7.32 -3.80
N GLY A 62 -13.01 7.13 -3.66
CA GLY A 62 -12.39 6.61 -2.44
C GLY A 62 -12.48 5.08 -2.37
N PHE A 63 -11.82 4.50 -1.36
CA PHE A 63 -11.71 3.06 -1.16
C PHE A 63 -12.17 2.69 0.26
N ALA A 64 -12.93 1.61 0.39
CA ALA A 64 -13.40 1.09 1.66
C ALA A 64 -12.56 -0.12 2.10
N ALA A 65 -12.53 -0.39 3.41
CA ALA A 65 -11.98 -1.65 3.89
C ALA A 65 -12.77 -2.83 3.29
N GLY A 66 -12.05 -3.84 2.80
CA GLY A 66 -12.61 -4.96 2.05
C GLY A 66 -12.50 -4.82 0.53
N ASP A 67 -12.23 -3.62 0.00
CA ASP A 67 -12.02 -3.45 -1.44
C ASP A 67 -10.76 -4.19 -1.92
N GLU A 68 -10.82 -4.74 -3.14
CA GLU A 68 -9.64 -5.31 -3.77
C GLU A 68 -8.78 -4.21 -4.41
N VAL A 69 -7.50 -4.17 -4.06
CA VAL A 69 -6.54 -3.20 -4.57
C VAL A 69 -5.32 -3.88 -5.16
N ASP A 70 -4.64 -3.14 -6.04
CA ASP A 70 -3.36 -3.57 -6.61
C ASP A 70 -2.23 -3.30 -5.62
N VAL A 71 -1.33 -4.26 -5.46
CA VAL A 71 -0.11 -4.11 -4.67
C VAL A 71 1.12 -4.49 -5.48
N TRP A 72 2.18 -3.73 -5.30
CA TRP A 72 3.52 -4.05 -5.79
C TRP A 72 4.33 -4.49 -4.57
N LEU A 73 4.57 -5.79 -4.46
CA LEU A 73 5.48 -6.32 -3.46
C LEU A 73 6.88 -5.77 -3.74
N LEU A 74 7.57 -5.34 -2.69
CA LEU A 74 8.96 -4.96 -2.77
C LEU A 74 9.78 -6.25 -2.65
N ASP A 75 10.69 -6.46 -3.59
CA ASP A 75 11.72 -7.52 -3.49
C ASP A 75 12.77 -7.13 -2.44
N ASP A 76 13.69 -8.05 -2.13
CA ASP A 76 14.67 -7.96 -1.04
C ASP A 76 15.36 -6.59 -0.90
N ASP A 77 15.67 -6.23 0.35
CA ASP A 77 16.26 -4.98 0.84
C ASP A 77 17.70 -4.69 0.31
N GLU A 78 18.04 -5.09 -0.91
CA GLU A 78 19.28 -4.68 -1.55
C GLU A 78 19.11 -3.24 -2.07
N GLY A 79 19.40 -2.29 -1.19
CA GLY A 79 19.72 -0.93 -1.60
C GLY A 79 20.82 -0.94 -2.67
N SER A 80 20.84 0.09 -3.53
CA SER A 80 21.84 0.17 -4.60
C SER A 80 23.23 0.00 -4.03
N SER A 81 23.98 -0.99 -4.52
CA SER A 81 25.42 -1.00 -4.34
C SER A 81 25.97 0.25 -5.03
N GLU A 82 26.73 1.06 -4.30
CA GLU A 82 27.48 2.20 -4.84
C GLU A 82 28.46 1.78 -5.94
#